data_AF-A0A9Y2MU61-F1
#
_entry.id   AF-A0A9Y2MU61-F1
#
_cell.length_a   1.000
_cell.length_b   1.000
_cell.length_c   1.000
_cell.angle_alpha   90.00
_cell.angle_beta   90.00
_cell.angle_gamma   90.00
#
_symmetry.space_group_name_H-M   'P 1'
#
loop_
_entity.id
_entity.type
_entity.pdbx_description
1 polymer ?
#
loop_
_entity_poly.entity_id
_entity_poly.type
_entity_poly.pdbx_seq_one_letter_code
_entity_poly.pdbx_strand_id
1 'polypeptide(L)'
;MNWPATDRYELEVSPGGLGFVHDLLNTLSAGKPREKDLLTELGDAQNWLDRALERWAEATERPAERVELTGDDVERLRDLREELRDFTDHDPEAGTALLHSAPVLLQPGADGWIRPEPRGTGWRRVASIVLIEVLEAQRADRWRRLKTCRNKRCAVAFYDRSRNNSGVWHNVQVCGNAVNLRAYRARRRTQQST
;
A
#
# COMPACT_ATOMS: atom_id res chain seq x y z
N MET A 1 -5.66 17.93 0.20
CA MET A 1 -6.46 16.90 -0.51
C MET A 1 -5.86 15.55 -0.21
N ASN A 2 -6.68 14.51 -0.28
CA ASN A 2 -6.64 13.39 0.65
C ASN A 2 -6.55 12.08 -0.18
N TRP A 3 -5.78 11.07 0.26
CA TRP A 3 -5.52 9.84 -0.51
C TRP A 3 -6.74 8.89 -0.46
N PRO A 4 -7.36 8.57 -1.61
CA PRO A 4 -8.75 8.12 -1.65
C PRO A 4 -9.00 6.79 -0.93
N ALA A 5 -8.05 5.84 -0.93
CA ALA A 5 -8.27 4.55 -0.29
C ALA A 5 -7.85 4.54 1.19
N THR A 6 -6.72 5.19 1.51
CA THR A 6 -6.11 5.21 2.84
C THR A 6 -6.91 6.04 3.83
N ASP A 7 -7.51 7.14 3.37
CA ASP A 7 -8.31 8.01 4.23
C ASP A 7 -9.55 7.34 4.81
N ARG A 8 -10.07 6.29 4.14
CA ARG A 8 -11.18 5.47 4.64
C ARG A 8 -10.85 4.80 5.97
N TYR A 9 -9.56 4.70 6.30
CA TYR A 9 -9.07 4.12 7.54
C TYR A 9 -8.53 5.16 8.53
N GLU A 10 -8.72 6.45 8.25
CA GLU A 10 -8.28 7.59 9.09
C GLU A 10 -6.77 7.54 9.39
N LEU A 11 -5.98 7.15 8.40
CA LEU A 11 -4.53 7.01 8.53
C LEU A 11 -3.79 8.19 7.90
N GLU A 12 -2.71 8.59 8.55
CA GLU A 12 -1.74 9.46 7.87
C GLU A 12 -0.92 8.65 6.85
N VAL A 13 -0.91 9.14 5.62
CA VAL A 13 -0.29 8.44 4.47
C VAL A 13 1.23 8.52 4.49
N SER A 14 1.89 7.60 3.78
CA SER A 14 3.34 7.63 3.59
C SER A 14 3.79 8.92 2.87
N PRO A 15 4.99 9.43 3.15
CA PRO A 15 5.48 10.66 2.52
C PRO A 15 5.83 10.47 1.03
N GLY A 16 5.65 11.52 0.23
CA GLY A 16 6.00 11.54 -1.19
C GLY A 16 5.23 10.52 -2.02
N GLY A 17 5.82 10.04 -3.12
CA GLY A 17 5.19 9.07 -4.00
C GLY A 17 4.96 7.68 -3.39
N LEU A 18 5.63 7.33 -2.28
CA LEU A 18 5.30 6.13 -1.48
C LEU A 18 3.84 6.14 -0.99
N GLY A 19 3.21 7.32 -0.91
CA GLY A 19 1.79 7.44 -0.62
C GLY A 19 0.91 6.70 -1.62
N PHE A 20 1.30 6.64 -2.91
CA PHE A 20 0.55 5.90 -3.93
C PHE A 20 0.56 4.38 -3.69
N VAL A 21 1.71 3.85 -3.29
CA VAL A 21 1.89 2.42 -2.95
C VAL A 21 1.07 2.08 -1.70
N HIS A 22 1.13 2.92 -0.68
CA HIS A 22 0.32 2.80 0.53
C HIS A 22 -1.18 2.84 0.20
N ASP A 23 -1.59 3.73 -0.71
CA ASP A 23 -2.99 3.85 -1.12
C ASP A 23 -3.48 2.63 -1.91
N LEU A 24 -2.68 2.10 -2.84
CA LEU A 24 -2.99 0.85 -3.54
C LEU A 24 -3.19 -0.31 -2.56
N LEU A 25 -2.29 -0.47 -1.58
CA LEU A 25 -2.44 -1.49 -0.53
C LEU A 25 -3.78 -1.34 0.20
N ASN A 26 -4.21 -0.11 0.48
CA ASN A 26 -5.43 0.17 1.21
C ASN A 26 -6.71 0.18 0.34
N THR A 27 -6.64 -0.17 -0.95
CA THR A 27 -7.86 -0.41 -1.75
C THR A 27 -8.66 -1.62 -1.27
N LEU A 28 -8.01 -2.56 -0.59
CA LEU A 28 -8.60 -3.83 -0.13
C LEU A 28 -9.73 -3.63 0.88
N SER A 29 -10.57 -4.66 1.06
CA SER A 29 -11.62 -4.68 2.09
C SER A 29 -11.07 -4.97 3.49
N ALA A 30 -10.93 -3.94 4.30
CA ALA A 30 -10.32 -4.01 5.62
C ALA A 30 -10.98 -3.10 6.65
N GLY A 31 -10.42 -3.05 7.86
CA GLY A 31 -10.90 -2.19 8.94
C GLY A 31 -12.10 -2.73 9.70
N LYS A 32 -12.60 -1.92 10.64
CA LYS A 32 -13.82 -2.19 11.41
C LYS A 32 -14.59 -0.87 11.62
N PRO A 33 -15.79 -0.67 11.01
CA PRO A 33 -16.48 -1.59 10.10
C PRO A 33 -15.66 -1.88 8.84
N ARG A 34 -15.99 -2.97 8.15
CA ARG A 34 -15.21 -3.43 7.00
C ARG A 34 -15.58 -2.58 5.79
N GLU A 35 -14.59 -1.89 5.24
CA GLU A 35 -14.74 -1.11 4.02
C GLU A 35 -14.85 -2.01 2.79
N LYS A 36 -15.46 -1.51 1.71
CA LYS A 36 -15.53 -2.26 0.44
C LYS A 36 -14.16 -2.36 -0.23
N ASP A 37 -13.94 -3.39 -1.04
CA ASP A 37 -12.75 -3.47 -1.88
C ASP A 37 -12.94 -2.61 -3.14
N LEU A 38 -12.08 -1.61 -3.33
CA LEU A 38 -12.17 -0.66 -4.45
C LEU A 38 -11.74 -1.28 -5.79
N LEU A 39 -11.11 -2.44 -5.80
CA LEU A 39 -10.70 -3.16 -7.00
C LEU A 39 -11.65 -4.33 -7.34
N THR A 40 -12.91 -4.24 -6.92
CA THR A 40 -13.94 -5.22 -7.34
C THR A 40 -14.58 -4.79 -8.65
N GLU A 41 -15.10 -3.57 -8.69
CA GLU A 41 -15.85 -3.02 -9.81
C GLU A 41 -14.99 -2.04 -10.61
N LEU A 42 -15.08 -2.08 -11.94
CA LEU A 42 -14.28 -1.21 -12.82
C LEU A 42 -14.49 0.28 -12.52
N GLY A 43 -15.74 0.70 -12.27
CA GLY A 43 -16.03 2.11 -11.98
C GLY A 43 -15.40 2.60 -10.67
N ASP A 44 -15.39 1.75 -9.62
CA ASP A 44 -14.74 2.08 -8.35
C ASP A 44 -13.22 2.11 -8.50
N ALA A 45 -12.65 1.15 -9.24
CA ALA A 45 -11.22 1.08 -9.49
C ALA A 45 -10.72 2.28 -10.31
N GLN A 46 -11.46 2.67 -11.35
CA GLN A 46 -11.12 3.84 -12.17
C GLN A 46 -11.19 5.13 -11.34
N ASN A 47 -12.26 5.32 -10.57
CA ASN A 47 -12.41 6.50 -9.71
C ASN A 47 -11.32 6.58 -8.63
N TRP A 48 -10.93 5.44 -8.05
CA TRP A 48 -9.78 5.37 -7.15
C TRP A 48 -8.50 5.80 -7.88
N LEU A 49 -8.22 5.20 -9.04
CA LEU A 49 -6.98 5.43 -9.77
C LEU A 49 -6.83 6.88 -10.23
N ASP A 50 -7.87 7.48 -10.79
CA ASP A 50 -7.85 8.88 -11.25
C ASP A 50 -7.45 9.82 -10.10
N ARG A 51 -8.11 9.67 -8.94
CA ARG A 51 -7.82 10.48 -7.74
C ARG A 51 -6.43 10.21 -7.15
N ALA A 52 -6.00 8.94 -7.15
CA ALA A 52 -4.69 8.54 -6.64
C ALA A 52 -3.54 9.06 -7.52
N LEU A 53 -3.71 9.06 -8.85
CA LEU A 53 -2.73 9.59 -9.80
C LEU A 53 -2.58 11.11 -9.67
N GLU A 54 -3.67 11.85 -9.44
CA GLU A 54 -3.58 13.29 -9.12
C GLU A 54 -2.74 13.54 -7.86
N ARG A 55 -2.97 12.76 -6.79
CA ARG A 55 -2.20 12.90 -5.55
C ARG A 55 -0.74 12.54 -5.74
N TRP A 56 -0.46 11.49 -6.51
CA TRP A 56 0.89 11.07 -6.83
C TRP A 56 1.64 12.12 -7.66
N ALA A 57 0.99 12.69 -8.67
CA ALA A 57 1.53 13.78 -9.48
C ALA A 57 1.90 14.99 -8.63
N GLU A 58 1.02 15.41 -7.72
CA GLU A 58 1.29 16.49 -6.76
C GLU A 58 2.46 16.14 -5.81
N ALA A 59 2.44 14.95 -5.21
CA ALA A 59 3.43 14.51 -4.23
C ALA A 59 4.83 14.27 -4.83
N THR A 60 4.93 14.12 -6.15
CA THR A 60 6.21 13.88 -6.86
C THR A 60 6.61 15.03 -7.78
N GLU A 61 5.79 16.08 -7.89
CA GLU A 61 5.96 17.19 -8.82
C GLU A 61 6.08 16.72 -10.28
N ARG A 62 5.25 15.74 -10.66
CA ARG A 62 5.23 15.11 -11.99
C ARG A 62 3.91 15.36 -12.70
N PRO A 63 3.87 15.30 -14.04
CA PRO A 63 2.62 15.40 -14.76
C PRO A 63 1.71 14.21 -14.45
N ALA A 64 0.43 14.49 -14.19
CA ALA A 64 -0.60 13.47 -14.12
C ALA A 64 -0.96 13.03 -15.54
N GLU A 65 -0.67 11.76 -15.86
CA GLU A 65 -1.18 11.12 -17.06
C GLU A 65 -2.38 10.25 -16.69
N ARG A 66 -3.50 10.44 -17.39
CA ARG A 66 -4.68 9.60 -17.18
C ARG A 66 -4.42 8.17 -17.67
N VAL A 67 -4.87 7.19 -16.89
CA VAL A 67 -4.79 5.77 -17.20
C VAL A 67 -6.20 5.21 -17.24
N GLU A 68 -6.65 4.76 -18.41
CA GLU A 68 -7.92 4.05 -18.53
C GLU A 68 -7.73 2.57 -18.16
N LEU A 69 -8.64 2.04 -17.35
CA LEU A 69 -8.71 0.64 -16.95
C LEU A 69 -9.76 -0.12 -17.76
N THR A 70 -9.48 -1.40 -17.96
CA THR A 70 -10.42 -2.42 -18.42
C THR A 70 -10.74 -3.40 -17.28
N GLY A 71 -11.71 -4.30 -17.47
CA GLY A 71 -12.00 -5.35 -16.48
C GLY A 71 -10.78 -6.22 -16.16
N ASP A 72 -10.01 -6.60 -17.17
CA ASP A 72 -8.77 -7.37 -17.00
C ASP A 72 -7.72 -6.60 -16.20
N ASP A 73 -7.63 -5.27 -16.37
CA ASP A 73 -6.71 -4.45 -15.58
C ASP A 73 -7.07 -4.50 -14.09
N VAL A 74 -8.36 -4.52 -13.74
CA VAL A 74 -8.81 -4.59 -12.34
C VAL A 74 -8.36 -5.88 -11.67
N GLU A 75 -8.46 -7.01 -12.37
CA GLU A 75 -7.94 -8.30 -11.89
C GLU A 75 -6.43 -8.24 -11.67
N ARG A 76 -5.68 -7.68 -12.62
CA ARG A 76 -4.22 -7.55 -12.51
C ARG A 76 -3.77 -6.58 -11.41
N LEU A 77 -4.55 -5.54 -11.14
CA LEU A 77 -4.30 -4.64 -10.01
C LEU A 77 -4.54 -5.34 -8.66
N ARG A 78 -5.52 -6.24 -8.58
CA ARG A 78 -5.71 -7.09 -7.39
C ARG A 78 -4.52 -8.03 -7.18
N ASP A 79 -4.07 -8.71 -8.24
CA ASP A 79 -2.88 -9.57 -8.18
C ASP A 79 -1.65 -8.79 -7.70
N LEU A 80 -1.37 -7.63 -8.33
CA LEU A 80 -0.29 -6.74 -7.96
C LEU A 80 -0.37 -6.31 -6.49
N ARG A 81 -1.58 -5.99 -6.01
CA ARG A 81 -1.78 -5.59 -4.62
C ARG A 81 -1.48 -6.71 -3.65
N GLU A 82 -1.93 -7.94 -3.91
CA GLU A 82 -1.65 -9.07 -3.02
C GLU A 82 -0.17 -9.44 -3.04
N GLU A 83 0.50 -9.45 -4.20
CA GLU A 83 1.96 -9.65 -4.26
C GLU A 83 2.72 -8.56 -3.48
N LEU A 84 2.30 -7.31 -3.61
CA LEU A 84 2.90 -6.19 -2.88
C LEU A 84 2.66 -6.30 -1.36
N ARG A 85 1.52 -6.84 -0.92
CA ARG A 85 1.27 -7.13 0.49
C ARG A 85 2.22 -8.19 1.02
N ASP A 86 2.37 -9.28 0.28
CA ASP A 86 3.31 -10.35 0.64
C ASP A 86 4.76 -9.83 0.68
N PHE A 87 5.12 -8.96 -0.25
CA PHE A 87 6.41 -8.28 -0.29
C PHE A 87 6.63 -7.31 0.88
N THR A 88 5.57 -6.62 1.33
CA THR A 88 5.61 -5.71 2.49
C THR A 88 5.73 -6.47 3.81
N ASP A 89 5.08 -7.62 3.91
CA ASP A 89 5.04 -8.45 5.12
C ASP A 89 6.26 -9.37 5.27
N HIS A 90 7.07 -9.51 4.22
CA HIS A 90 8.17 -10.46 4.21
C HIS A 90 9.38 -10.04 5.03
N ASP A 91 10.01 -11.05 5.63
CA ASP A 91 11.38 -10.95 6.11
C ASP A 91 12.33 -10.85 4.90
N PRO A 92 13.17 -9.80 4.78
CA PRO A 92 14.15 -9.68 3.71
C PRO A 92 15.05 -10.92 3.57
N GLU A 93 15.28 -11.66 4.66
CA GLU A 93 16.10 -12.87 4.67
C GLU A 93 15.36 -14.10 4.06
N ALA A 94 14.03 -14.07 3.99
CA ALA A 94 13.21 -15.15 3.46
C ALA A 94 13.00 -15.10 1.94
N GLY A 95 13.54 -14.07 1.25
CA GLY A 95 13.73 -14.08 -0.21
C GLY A 95 12.45 -13.98 -1.04
N THR A 96 11.41 -13.30 -0.58
CA THR A 96 10.22 -13.05 -1.41
C THR A 96 10.49 -11.95 -2.43
N ALA A 97 10.26 -12.29 -3.70
CA ALA A 97 10.35 -11.37 -4.81
C ALA A 97 8.96 -10.95 -5.27
N LEU A 98 8.80 -9.66 -5.56
CA LEU A 98 7.68 -9.17 -6.36
C LEU A 98 7.86 -9.72 -7.78
N LEU A 99 6.90 -10.52 -8.28
CA LEU A 99 7.06 -11.25 -9.54
C LEU A 99 6.83 -10.36 -10.76
N HIS A 100 6.15 -9.23 -10.57
CA HIS A 100 5.92 -8.26 -11.62
C HIS A 100 7.17 -7.46 -11.97
N SER A 101 7.57 -7.52 -13.24
CA SER A 101 8.46 -6.55 -13.89
C SER A 101 7.65 -5.54 -14.69
N ALA A 102 8.01 -4.26 -14.63
CA ALA A 102 7.43 -3.24 -15.49
C ALA A 102 8.52 -2.48 -16.27
N PRO A 103 8.26 -2.12 -17.54
CA PRO A 103 9.18 -1.28 -18.29
C PRO A 103 9.26 0.11 -17.64
N VAL A 104 10.48 0.64 -17.54
CA VAL A 104 10.77 2.00 -17.12
C VAL A 104 11.65 2.67 -18.17
N LEU A 105 11.42 3.95 -18.41
CA LEU A 105 12.34 4.78 -19.20
C LEU A 105 13.22 5.54 -18.21
N LEU A 106 14.53 5.60 -18.45
CA LEU A 106 15.43 6.43 -17.66
C LEU A 106 15.70 7.72 -18.43
N GLN A 107 15.40 8.87 -17.82
CA GLN A 107 15.56 10.17 -18.46
C GLN A 107 16.41 11.10 -17.58
N PRO A 108 17.39 11.82 -18.15
CA PRO A 108 18.10 12.87 -17.43
C PRO A 108 17.16 14.06 -17.15
N GLY A 109 17.12 14.49 -15.89
CA GLY A 109 16.50 15.74 -15.47
C GLY A 109 17.40 16.94 -15.73
N ALA A 110 16.81 18.14 -15.73
CA ALA A 110 17.56 19.39 -15.86
C ALA A 110 18.54 19.65 -14.71
N ASP A 111 18.35 18.97 -13.59
CA ASP A 111 19.23 18.94 -12.41
C ASP A 111 20.41 17.96 -12.54
N GLY A 112 20.54 17.28 -13.68
CA GLY A 112 21.60 16.30 -13.95
C GLY A 112 21.34 14.91 -13.34
N TRP A 113 20.22 14.71 -12.64
CA TRP A 113 19.87 13.42 -12.06
C TRP A 113 19.10 12.56 -13.06
N ILE A 114 19.41 11.26 -13.11
CA ILE A 114 18.63 10.30 -13.89
C ILE A 114 17.38 9.94 -13.09
N ARG A 115 16.20 10.15 -13.69
CA ARG A 115 14.91 9.83 -13.08
C ARG A 115 14.21 8.70 -13.84
N PRO A 116 13.61 7.74 -13.14
CA PRO A 116 12.78 6.73 -13.78
C PRO A 116 11.40 7.30 -14.13
N GLU A 117 11.06 7.20 -15.40
CA GLU A 117 9.75 7.50 -15.97
C GLU A 117 8.97 6.20 -16.14
N PRO A 118 7.77 6.08 -15.52
CA PRO A 118 7.01 4.86 -15.66
C PRO A 118 6.61 4.68 -17.14
N ARG A 119 6.33 3.47 -17.60
CA ARG A 119 5.83 3.19 -18.96
C ARG A 119 4.72 2.15 -18.94
N GLY A 120 4.07 1.97 -20.08
CA GLY A 120 2.97 1.02 -20.28
C GLY A 120 1.60 1.68 -20.27
N THR A 121 0.56 0.85 -20.35
CA THR A 121 -0.85 1.23 -20.37
C THR A 121 -1.63 0.39 -19.35
N GLY A 122 -2.83 0.84 -18.96
CA GLY A 122 -3.68 0.14 -17.99
C GLY A 122 -2.93 -0.21 -16.70
N TRP A 123 -3.11 -1.45 -16.23
CA TRP A 123 -2.46 -1.93 -15.00
C TRP A 123 -0.92 -1.90 -15.06
N ARG A 124 -0.32 -2.02 -16.25
CA ARG A 124 1.15 -2.01 -16.40
C ARG A 124 1.76 -0.65 -16.11
N ARG A 125 1.05 0.45 -16.44
CA ARG A 125 1.46 1.80 -16.05
C ARG A 125 1.46 1.93 -14.53
N VAL A 126 0.41 1.43 -13.88
CA VAL A 126 0.29 1.43 -12.41
C VAL A 126 1.39 0.60 -11.76
N ALA A 127 1.66 -0.60 -12.26
CA ALA A 127 2.77 -1.44 -11.80
C ALA A 127 4.12 -0.73 -11.93
N SER A 128 4.35 -0.01 -13.03
CA SER A 128 5.55 0.77 -13.25
C SER A 128 5.70 1.90 -12.22
N ILE A 129 4.62 2.62 -11.91
CA ILE A 129 4.61 3.63 -10.83
C ILE A 129 4.94 2.98 -9.49
N VAL A 130 4.26 1.89 -9.14
CA VAL A 130 4.47 1.17 -7.87
C VAL A 130 5.93 0.75 -7.72
N LEU A 131 6.52 0.13 -8.72
CA LEU A 131 7.92 -0.33 -8.67
C LEU A 131 8.92 0.82 -8.53
N ILE A 132 8.68 1.94 -9.21
CA ILE A 132 9.51 3.14 -9.08
C ILE A 132 9.43 3.69 -7.65
N GLU A 133 8.23 3.83 -7.09
CA GLU A 133 8.05 4.39 -5.75
C GLU A 133 8.56 3.46 -4.65
N VAL A 134 8.49 2.15 -4.85
CA VAL A 134 9.14 1.15 -3.98
C VAL A 134 10.66 1.32 -4.04
N LEU A 135 11.25 1.43 -5.24
CA LEU A 135 12.70 1.64 -5.41
C LEU A 135 13.17 2.93 -4.71
N GLU A 136 12.49 4.05 -4.93
CA GLU A 136 12.84 5.34 -4.33
C GLU A 136 12.66 5.30 -2.80
N ALA A 137 11.61 4.64 -2.29
CA ALA A 137 11.42 4.45 -0.86
C ALA A 137 12.48 3.54 -0.23
N GLN A 138 12.95 2.51 -0.92
CA GLN A 138 14.04 1.65 -0.46
C GLN A 138 15.36 2.42 -0.38
N ARG A 139 15.69 3.20 -1.43
CA ARG A 139 16.88 4.06 -1.46
C ARG A 139 16.89 5.09 -0.34
N ALA A 140 15.71 5.60 0.03
CA ALA A 140 15.54 6.56 1.11
C ALA A 140 15.34 5.93 2.50
N ASP A 141 15.47 4.61 2.67
CA ASP A 141 15.20 3.86 3.91
C ASP A 141 13.78 4.11 4.52
N ARG A 142 12.82 4.44 3.66
CA ARG A 142 11.41 4.67 4.04
C ARG A 142 10.55 3.42 3.89
N TRP A 143 10.93 2.51 3.00
CA TRP A 143 10.17 1.28 2.71
C TRP A 143 9.86 0.48 3.98
N ARG A 144 10.85 0.25 4.84
CA ARG A 144 10.72 -0.54 6.09
C ARG A 144 9.69 -0.01 7.10
N ARG A 145 9.20 1.22 6.91
CA ARG A 145 8.18 1.85 7.76
C ARG A 145 6.77 1.59 7.24
N LEU A 146 6.59 1.28 5.96
CA LEU A 146 5.30 0.81 5.44
C LEU A 146 5.11 -0.65 5.87
N LYS A 147 4.00 -0.92 6.58
CA LYS A 147 3.74 -2.22 7.23
C LYS A 147 2.27 -2.58 7.12
N THR A 148 1.92 -3.85 7.24
CA THR A 148 0.52 -4.24 7.48
C THR A 148 0.24 -4.40 8.97
N CYS A 149 -1.02 -4.15 9.34
CA CYS A 149 -1.46 -4.32 10.72
C CYS A 149 -1.31 -5.79 11.17
N ARG A 150 -0.58 -6.01 12.27
CA ARG A 150 -0.36 -7.35 12.86
C ARG A 150 -1.66 -8.05 13.28
N ASN A 151 -2.77 -7.32 13.39
CA ASN A 151 -4.06 -7.93 13.65
C ASN A 151 -4.52 -8.65 12.38
N LYS A 152 -4.42 -9.99 12.38
CA LYS A 152 -4.78 -10.86 11.25
C LYS A 152 -6.20 -10.68 10.70
N ARG A 153 -7.08 -9.95 11.40
CA ARG A 153 -8.43 -9.59 10.94
C ARG A 153 -8.56 -8.19 10.33
N CYS A 154 -7.49 -7.39 10.32
CA CYS A 154 -7.52 -5.99 9.92
C CYS A 154 -6.93 -5.77 8.53
N ALA A 155 -5.75 -6.32 8.23
CA ALA A 155 -5.07 -6.23 6.93
C ALA A 155 -4.70 -4.82 6.42
N VAL A 156 -5.16 -3.74 7.07
CA VAL A 156 -4.83 -2.34 6.72
C VAL A 156 -3.31 -2.13 6.72
N ALA A 157 -2.79 -1.52 5.65
CA ALA A 157 -1.42 -1.02 5.59
C ALA A 157 -1.32 0.33 6.29
N PHE A 158 -0.21 0.57 6.97
CA PHE A 158 0.06 1.82 7.69
C PHE A 158 1.54 2.18 7.61
N TYR A 159 1.83 3.47 7.78
CA TYR A 159 3.21 3.96 7.86
C TYR A 159 3.62 4.19 9.32
N ASP A 160 4.65 3.48 9.76
CA ASP A 160 5.16 3.52 11.12
C ASP A 160 5.99 4.78 11.40
N ARG A 161 5.35 5.68 12.14
CA ARG A 161 5.93 6.95 12.60
C ARG A 161 6.62 6.84 13.97
N SER A 162 6.65 5.66 14.57
CA SER A 162 7.38 5.48 15.84
C SER A 162 8.88 5.73 15.63
N ARG A 163 9.52 6.26 16.68
CA ARG A 163 10.94 6.60 16.68
C ARG A 163 11.81 5.43 16.23
N ASN A 164 11.51 4.23 16.71
CA ASN A 164 12.34 3.03 16.52
C ASN A 164 11.76 2.05 15.48
N ASN A 165 10.81 2.47 14.64
CA ASN A 165 10.11 1.58 13.70
C ASN A 165 9.53 0.32 14.39
N SER A 166 8.98 0.50 15.59
CA SER A 166 8.44 -0.57 16.45
C SER A 166 6.91 -0.69 16.39
N GLY A 167 6.23 0.16 15.62
CA GLY A 167 4.80 0.10 15.37
C GLY A 167 4.43 -1.18 14.63
N VAL A 168 3.38 -1.84 15.09
CA VAL A 168 2.87 -3.11 14.56
C VAL A 168 1.35 -3.11 14.36
N TRP A 169 0.69 -2.00 14.71
CA TRP A 169 -0.75 -1.82 14.59
C TRP A 169 -1.01 -0.48 13.89
N HIS A 170 -1.92 -0.46 12.91
CA HIS A 170 -2.36 0.80 12.30
C HIS A 170 -3.04 1.73 13.33
N ASN A 171 -3.76 1.15 14.29
CA ASN A 171 -4.38 1.84 15.41
C ASN A 171 -4.32 0.94 16.65
N VAL A 172 -3.65 1.41 17.72
CA VAL A 172 -3.45 0.64 18.96
C VAL A 172 -4.76 0.44 19.71
N GLN A 173 -5.63 1.46 19.73
CA GLN A 173 -6.90 1.42 20.46
C GLN A 173 -7.89 0.44 19.83
N VAL A 174 -7.88 0.32 18.51
CA VAL A 174 -8.75 -0.60 17.77
C VAL A 174 -8.13 -1.99 17.67
N CYS A 175 -6.94 -2.10 17.08
CA CYS A 175 -6.33 -3.40 16.77
C CYS A 175 -5.48 -3.96 17.91
N GLY A 176 -4.68 -3.13 18.57
CA GLY A 176 -3.83 -3.56 19.69
C GLY A 176 -4.66 -4.09 20.86
N ASN A 177 -5.65 -3.33 21.32
CA ASN A 177 -6.55 -3.74 22.40
C ASN A 177 -7.36 -4.98 22.04
N ALA A 178 -7.88 -5.09 20.80
CA ALA A 178 -8.64 -6.25 20.37
C ALA A 178 -7.80 -7.54 20.33
N VAL A 179 -6.51 -7.46 20.00
CA VAL A 179 -5.61 -8.62 20.09
C VAL A 179 -5.33 -8.99 21.55
N ASN A 180 -4.98 -8.01 22.39
CA ASN A 180 -4.70 -8.24 23.82
C ASN A 180 -5.88 -8.87 24.55
N LEU A 181 -7.09 -8.37 24.30
CA LEU A 181 -8.31 -8.89 24.91
C LEU A 181 -8.60 -10.34 24.48
N ARG A 182 -8.38 -10.68 23.20
CA ARG A 182 -8.52 -12.05 22.71
C ARG A 182 -7.51 -13.00 23.36
N ALA A 183 -6.24 -12.58 23.45
CA ALA A 183 -5.20 -13.36 24.09
C ALA A 183 -5.50 -13.59 25.58
N TYR A 184 -5.99 -12.56 26.28
CA TYR A 184 -6.43 -12.67 27.67
C TYR A 184 -7.57 -13.68 27.86
N ARG A 185 -8.63 -13.61 27.01
CA ARG A 185 -9.76 -14.54 27.05
C ARG A 185 -9.35 -15.98 26.74
N ALA A 186 -8.44 -16.18 25.77
CA ALA A 186 -7.92 -17.50 25.44
C ALA A 186 -7.20 -18.12 26.65
N ARG A 187 -6.32 -17.36 27.33
CA ARG A 187 -5.62 -17.83 28.55
C ARG A 187 -6.59 -18.20 29.67
N ARG A 188 -7.64 -17.40 29.91
CA ARG A 188 -8.64 -17.71 30.95
C ARG A 188 -9.44 -18.98 30.67
N ARG A 189 -9.75 -19.26 29.39
CA ARG A 189 -10.46 -20.48 29.01
C ARG A 189 -9.61 -21.73 29.28
N THR A 190 -8.33 -21.69 28.90
CA THR A 190 -7.39 -22.79 29.17
C THR A 190 -7.25 -23.08 30.67
N GLN A 191 -7.22 -22.02 31.50
CA GLN A 191 -7.16 -22.15 32.96
C GLN A 191 -8.46 -22.65 33.61
N GLN A 192 -9.61 -22.51 32.94
CA GLN A 192 -10.91 -23.02 33.44
C GLN A 192 -11.22 -24.45 32.98
N SER A 193 -10.51 -24.92 31.95
CA SER A 193 -10.64 -26.28 31.41
C SER A 193 -9.59 -27.26 31.94
N THR A 194 -8.80 -26.85 32.94
CA THR A 194 -7.82 -27.67 33.68
C THR A 194 -8.28 -27.77 35.12
#